data_AF-A0A0S8GTA0-F1
#
_entry.id   AF-A0A0S8GTA0-F1
#
_cell.length_a   1.000
_cell.length_b   1.000
_cell.length_c   1.000
_cell.angle_alpha   90.00
_cell.angle_beta   90.00
_cell.angle_gamma   90.00
#
_symmetry.space_group_name_H-M   'P 1'
#
loop_
_entity.id
_entity.type
_entity.pdbx_description
1 polymer ?
#
loop_
_entity_poly.entity_id
_entity_poly.type
_entity_poly.pdbx_seq_one_letter_code
_entity_poly.pdbx_strand_id
1 'polypeptide(L)' 'MPTLEIEGQVFEVDGDGFLQQPELWNEQVAQLFAHQDGTGELTEKHLAVVRYIRQYWLENDMAP' A
#
# COMPACT_ATOMS: atom_id res chain seq x y z
N MET A 1 5.93 3.95 -16.53
CA MET A 1 5.78 4.01 -15.05
C MET A 1 6.88 3.16 -14.46
N PRO A 2 7.55 3.61 -13.39
CA PRO A 2 8.53 2.78 -12.69
C PRO A 2 7.89 1.52 -12.11
N THR A 3 8.73 0.51 -11.89
CA THR A 3 8.33 -0.75 -11.25
C THR A 3 9.11 -0.95 -9.96
N LEU A 4 8.43 -1.41 -8.91
CA LEU A 4 9.03 -1.75 -7.63
C LEU A 4 8.98 -3.27 -7.45
N GLU A 5 10.15 -3.89 -7.30
CA GLU A 5 10.26 -5.34 -7.03
C GLU A 5 10.48 -5.56 -5.53
N ILE A 6 9.54 -6.27 -4.88
CA ILE A 6 9.61 -6.64 -3.46
C ILE A 6 9.34 -8.13 -3.35
N GLU A 7 10.26 -8.89 -2.76
CA GLU A 7 10.13 -10.35 -2.56
C GLU A 7 9.74 -11.14 -3.84
N GLY A 8 10.24 -10.71 -5.00
CA GLY A 8 9.96 -11.34 -6.30
C GLY A 8 8.59 -10.99 -6.90
N GLN A 9 7.82 -10.12 -6.26
CA GLN A 9 6.62 -9.51 -6.81
C GLN A 9 6.96 -8.15 -7.42
N VAL A 10 6.36 -7.84 -8.57
CA VAL A 10 6.59 -6.58 -9.29
C VAL A 10 5.33 -5.73 -9.22
N PHE A 11 5.46 -4.52 -8.69
CA PHE A 11 4.38 -3.55 -8.56
C PHE A 11 4.61 -2.38 -9.51
N GLU A 12 3.58 -1.95 -10.23
CA GLU A 12 3.63 -0.66 -10.92
C GLU A 12 3.44 0.46 -9.88
N VAL A 13 4.38 1.41 -9.88
CA VAL A 13 4.38 2.55 -8.97
C VAL A 13 4.52 3.87 -9.73
N ASP A 14 4.19 5.00 -9.11
CA ASP A 14 4.52 6.32 -9.65
C ASP A 14 5.94 6.76 -9.27
N GLY A 15 6.27 8.03 -9.57
CA GLY A 15 7.58 8.61 -9.27
C GLY A 15 7.91 8.70 -7.77
N ASP A 16 6.89 8.67 -6.91
CA ASP A 16 7.06 8.73 -5.45
C ASP A 16 6.98 7.34 -4.80
N GLY A 17 6.70 6.29 -5.58
CA GLY A 17 6.63 4.91 -5.12
C GLY A 17 5.23 4.46 -4.68
N PHE A 18 4.17 5.21 -4.98
CA PHE A 18 2.80 4.77 -4.67
C PHE A 18 2.29 3.74 -5.67
N LEU A 19 1.66 2.70 -5.14
CA LEU A 19 1.03 1.62 -5.90
C LEU A 19 -0.02 2.17 -6.88
N GLN A 20 0.15 1.91 -8.18
CA GLN A 20 -0.75 2.38 -9.24
C GLN A 20 -1.97 1.48 -9.47
N GLN A 21 -1.88 0.21 -9.08
CA GLN A 21 -2.95 -0.77 -9.25
C GLN A 21 -3.64 -1.01 -7.89
N PRO A 22 -4.64 -0.19 -7.52
CA PRO A 22 -5.29 -0.26 -6.20
C PRO A 22 -5.94 -1.62 -5.92
N GLU A 23 -6.32 -2.40 -6.92
CA GLU A 23 -6.87 -3.75 -6.80
C GLU A 23 -5.87 -4.78 -6.25
N LEU A 24 -4.56 -4.54 -6.39
CA LEU A 24 -3.52 -5.39 -5.81
C LEU A 24 -3.39 -5.18 -4.29
N TRP A 25 -3.98 -4.12 -3.75
CA TRP A 25 -3.87 -3.82 -2.34
C TRP A 25 -4.52 -4.91 -1.49
N ASN A 26 -3.75 -5.38 -0.51
CA ASN A 26 -4.17 -6.17 0.63
C ASN A 26 -3.17 -5.92 1.78
N GLU A 27 -3.42 -6.49 2.97
CA GLU A 27 -2.57 -6.26 4.14
C GLU A 27 -1.15 -6.79 3.97
N GLN A 28 -0.97 -7.89 3.21
CA GLN A 28 0.36 -8.40 2.90
C GLN A 28 1.13 -7.40 2.02
N VAL A 29 0.49 -6.82 0.99
CA VAL A 29 1.12 -5.79 0.14
C VAL A 29 1.43 -4.54 0.96
N ALA A 30 0.53 -4.12 1.85
CA ALA A 30 0.82 -3.01 2.77
C ALA A 30 2.06 -3.29 3.63
N GLN A 31 2.19 -4.51 4.15
CA GLN A 31 3.35 -4.94 4.94
C GLN A 31 4.64 -4.96 4.12
N LEU A 32 4.58 -5.40 2.85
CA LEU A 32 5.73 -5.38 1.94
C LEU A 32 6.24 -3.95 1.71
N PHE A 33 5.33 -3.02 1.44
CA PHE A 33 5.68 -1.61 1.23
C PHE A 33 6.25 -0.98 2.51
N ALA A 34 5.68 -1.29 3.67
CA ALA A 34 6.18 -0.81 4.96
C ALA A 34 7.58 -1.35 5.32
N HIS A 35 7.92 -2.58 4.92
CA HIS A 35 9.29 -3.07 5.05
C HIS A 35 10.23 -2.36 4.09
N GLN A 36 9.79 -2.13 2.85
CA GLN A 36 10.59 -1.50 1.80
C GLN A 36 10.91 -0.02 2.08
N ASP A 37 9.96 0.72 2.65
CA ASP A 37 10.10 2.15 2.97
C ASP A 37 10.78 2.43 4.33
N GLY A 38 11.09 1.37 5.09
CA GLY A 38 11.74 1.46 6.40
C GLY A 38 10.79 1.69 7.57
N THR A 39 9.47 1.70 7.36
CA THR A 39 8.45 1.77 8.43
C THR A 39 8.49 0.52 9.33
N GLY A 40 8.85 -0.63 8.77
CA GLY A 40 8.95 -1.91 9.48
C GLY A 40 7.61 -2.63 9.61
N GLU A 41 7.35 -3.23 10.77
CA GLU A 41 6.15 -4.04 11.00
C GLU A 41 4.90 -3.17 11.19
N LEU A 42 3.85 -3.41 10.41
CA LEU A 42 2.56 -2.76 10.59
C LEU A 42 1.82 -3.42 11.75
N THR A 43 1.87 -2.78 12.92
CA THR A 43 1.04 -3.18 14.06
C THR A 43 -0.46 -3.05 13.73
N GLU A 44 -1.32 -3.66 14.54
CA GLU A 44 -2.78 -3.50 14.45
C GLU A 44 -3.23 -2.02 14.44
N LYS A 45 -2.52 -1.14 15.15
CA LYS A 45 -2.84 0.30 15.13
C LYS A 45 -2.51 0.94 13.79
N HIS A 46 -1.43 0.55 13.13
CA HIS A 46 -1.10 1.01 11.79
C HIS A 46 -2.14 0.48 10.79
N LEU A 47 -2.42 -0.84 10.83
CA LEU A 47 -3.40 -1.47 9.96
C LEU A 47 -4.81 -0.88 10.13
N ALA A 48 -5.22 -0.51 11.33
CA ALA A 48 -6.50 0.16 11.55
C ALA A 48 -6.63 1.46 10.74
N VAL A 49 -5.57 2.28 10.67
CA VAL A 49 -5.56 3.52 9.89
C VAL A 49 -5.54 3.22 8.39
N VAL A 50 -4.70 2.29 7.95
CA VAL A 50 -4.61 1.92 6.52
C VAL A 50 -5.94 1.34 6.03
N ARG A 51 -6.57 0.45 6.80
CA ARG A 51 -7.90 -0.11 6.50
C ARG A 51 -8.97 0.98 6.43
N TYR A 52 -8.93 1.96 7.35
CA TYR A 52 -9.86 3.08 7.33
C TYR A 52 -9.72 3.92 6.05
N ILE A 53 -8.50 4.32 5.68
CA ILE A 53 -8.23 5.08 4.46
C ILE A 53 -8.70 4.28 3.22
N ARG A 54 -8.39 2.99 3.18
CA ARG A 54 -8.80 2.11 2.08
C ARG A 54 -10.32 2.00 1.99
N GLN A 55 -11.01 1.79 3.10
CA GLN A 55 -12.48 1.67 3.12
C GLN A 55 -13.13 2.98 2.67
N TYR A 56 -12.64 4.12 3.16
CA TYR A 56 -13.14 5.42 2.74
C TYR A 56 -12.94 5.65 1.24
N TRP A 57 -11.78 5.30 0.69
CA TRP A 57 -11.52 5.38 -0.75
C TRP A 57 -12.46 4.48 -1.57
N LEU A 58 -12.72 3.25 -1.12
CA LEU A 58 -13.66 2.34 -1.80
C LEU A 58 -15.10 2.90 -1.84
N GLU A 59 -15.48 3.71 -0.85
CA GLU A 59 -16.82 4.30 -0.75
C GLU A 59 -16.95 5.64 -1.49
N ASN A 60 -15.87 6.41 -1.59
CA ASN A 60 -15.92 7.82 -2.02
C ASN A 60 -15.05 8.15 -3.24
N ASP A 61 -14.22 7.21 -3.71
CA ASP A 61 -13.21 7.42 -4.76
C ASP A 61 -12.26 8.60 -4.47
N MET A 62 -12.08 8.90 -3.18
CA MET A 62 -11.25 9.98 -2.66
C MET A 62 -10.64 9.52 -1.34
N ALA A 63 -9.44 9.98 -1.00
CA ALA A 63 -8.90 9.81 0.35
C ALA A 63 -9.69 10.66 1.37
N PRO A 64 -9.79 10.22 2.64
CA PRO A 64 -10.47 10.98 3.70
C PRO A 64 -9.78 12.32 4.04
#